data_AF-A0A0F2LR55-F1
#
_entry.id   AF-A0A0F2LR55-F1
#
_cell.length_a   1.000
_cell.length_b   1.000
_cell.length_c   1.000
_cell.angle_alpha   90.00
_cell.angle_beta   90.00
_cell.angle_gamma   90.00
#
_symmetry.space_group_name_H-M   'P 1'
#
loop_
_entity.id
_entity.type
_entity.pdbx_description
1 polymer ?
#
loop_
_entity_poly.entity_id
_entity_poly.type
_entity_poly.pdbx_seq_one_letter_code
_entity_poly.pdbx_strand_id
1 'polypeptide(L)'
;MDAKEVLEKILREYRRAWSIAYARSLLAWDLETYMPQEGARARGEALANLSTLYREKVMALERDVEGLKDEDLDDFGRGVKRVLGREIKYF
;
A
#
# COMPACT_ATOMS: atom_id res chain seq x y z
N MET A 1 -17.27 -15.40 -2.84
CA MET A 1 -16.11 -15.36 -3.75
C MET A 1 -15.19 -16.48 -3.33
N ASP A 2 -14.64 -17.19 -4.31
CA ASP A 2 -13.57 -18.16 -4.07
C ASP A 2 -12.32 -17.45 -3.51
N ALA A 3 -11.50 -18.14 -2.71
CA ALA A 3 -10.30 -17.57 -2.09
C ALA A 3 -9.34 -16.97 -3.13
N LYS A 4 -9.25 -17.61 -4.31
CA LYS A 4 -8.51 -17.09 -5.46
C LYS A 4 -9.05 -15.76 -5.96
N GLU A 5 -10.37 -15.63 -6.10
CA GLU A 5 -11.01 -14.38 -6.56
C GLU A 5 -10.78 -13.24 -5.55
N VAL A 6 -10.84 -13.54 -4.25
CA VAL A 6 -10.56 -12.58 -3.17
C VAL A 6 -9.08 -12.16 -3.21
N LEU A 7 -8.16 -13.10 -3.37
CA LEU A 7 -6.74 -12.82 -3.51
C LEU A 7 -6.45 -11.91 -4.72
N GLU A 8 -7.05 -12.21 -5.88
CA GLU A 8 -6.91 -11.37 -7.06
C GLU A 8 -7.50 -9.96 -6.85
N LYS A 9 -8.62 -9.83 -6.13
CA LYS A 9 -9.19 -8.54 -5.73
C LYS A 9 -8.21 -7.75 -4.85
N ILE A 10 -7.65 -8.39 -3.82
CA ILE A 10 -6.65 -7.78 -2.94
C ILE A 10 -5.46 -7.26 -3.75
N LEU A 11 -4.92 -8.08 -4.66
CA LEU A 11 -3.76 -7.69 -5.48
C LEU A 11 -4.08 -6.53 -6.42
N ARG A 12 -5.28 -6.50 -7.02
CA ARG A 12 -5.72 -5.38 -7.87
C ARG A 12 -5.83 -4.08 -7.08
N GLU A 13 -6.42 -4.12 -5.89
CA GLU A 13 -6.57 -2.93 -5.05
C GLU A 13 -5.24 -2.49 -4.42
N TYR A 14 -4.41 -3.43 -3.98
CA TYR A 14 -3.06 -3.15 -3.50
C TYR A 14 -2.20 -2.49 -4.59
N ARG A 15 -2.35 -2.88 -5.86
CA ARG A 15 -1.64 -2.21 -6.96
C ARG A 15 -1.93 -0.70 -7.02
N ARG A 16 -3.14 -0.27 -6.65
CA ARG A 16 -3.48 1.17 -6.56
C ARG A 16 -2.77 1.83 -5.38
N ALA A 17 -2.72 1.16 -4.22
CA ALA A 17 -1.95 1.64 -3.06
C ALA A 17 -0.44 1.74 -3.40
N TRP A 18 0.11 0.70 -4.03
CA TRP A 18 1.50 0.66 -4.47
C TRP A 18 1.85 1.83 -5.41
N SER A 19 0.97 2.19 -6.35
CA SER A 19 1.21 3.35 -7.23
C SER A 19 1.35 4.67 -6.44
N ILE A 20 0.63 4.83 -5.33
CA ILE A 20 0.76 6.00 -4.44
C ILE A 20 2.12 5.97 -3.73
N ALA A 21 2.51 4.81 -3.19
CA ALA A 21 3.81 4.64 -2.55
C ALA A 21 4.97 4.87 -3.52
N TYR A 22 4.82 4.46 -4.78
CA TYR A 22 5.77 4.70 -5.85
C TYR A 22 5.93 6.20 -6.14
N ALA A 23 4.81 6.92 -6.34
CA ALA A 23 4.84 8.37 -6.55
C ALA A 23 5.46 9.12 -5.36
N ARG A 24 5.10 8.72 -4.13
CA ARG A 24 5.71 9.26 -2.90
C ARG A 24 7.22 9.07 -2.89
N SER A 25 7.71 7.91 -3.30
CA SER A 25 9.16 7.59 -3.30
C SER A 25 9.91 8.46 -4.30
N LEU A 26 9.35 8.70 -5.49
CA LEU A 26 9.92 9.62 -6.48
C LEU A 26 9.97 11.05 -5.96
N LEU A 27 8.88 11.52 -5.34
CA LEU A 27 8.80 12.87 -4.78
C LEU A 27 9.75 13.08 -3.59
N ALA A 28 10.00 12.04 -2.79
CA ALA A 28 10.97 12.06 -1.71
C ALA A 28 12.40 12.13 -2.27
N TRP A 29 12.73 11.32 -3.29
CA TRP A 29 14.03 11.41 -3.96
C TRP A 29 14.26 12.80 -4.58
N ASP A 30 13.26 13.38 -5.23
CA ASP A 30 13.36 14.71 -5.83
C ASP A 30 13.56 15.81 -4.77
N LEU A 31 12.93 15.69 -3.60
CA LEU A 31 13.12 16.59 -2.46
C LEU A 31 14.59 16.65 -2.02
N GLU A 32 15.29 15.52 -2.05
CA GLU A 32 16.68 15.40 -1.60
C GLU A 32 17.72 15.75 -2.68
N THR A 33 17.31 15.90 -3.95
CA THR A 33 18.26 15.98 -5.08
C THR A 33 18.11 17.23 -5.93
N TYR A 34 16.91 17.52 -6.45
CA TYR A 34 16.69 18.57 -7.46
C TYR A 34 15.73 19.67 -7.03
N MET A 35 14.97 19.47 -5.94
CA MET A 35 13.97 20.41 -5.46
C MET A 35 14.57 21.77 -5.04
N PRO A 36 14.04 22.90 -5.55
CA PRO A 36 14.34 24.22 -5.00
C PRO A 36 13.85 24.33 -3.55
N GLN A 37 14.63 25.01 -2.70
CA GLN A 37 14.33 25.17 -1.27
C GLN A 37 12.95 25.80 -1.01
N GLU A 38 12.54 26.76 -1.85
CA GLU A 38 11.24 27.42 -1.77
C GLU A 38 10.05 26.45 -1.95
N GLY A 39 10.26 25.32 -2.64
CA GLY A 39 9.25 24.28 -2.86
C GLY A 39 9.15 23.23 -1.75
N ALA A 40 10.09 23.21 -0.81
CA ALA A 40 10.21 22.14 0.20
C ALA A 40 8.94 22.00 1.06
N ARG A 41 8.32 23.13 1.44
CA ARG A 41 7.08 23.11 2.23
C ARG A 41 5.93 22.44 1.49
N ALA A 42 5.64 22.89 0.27
CA ALA A 42 4.56 22.33 -0.54
C ALA A 42 4.80 20.84 -0.83
N ARG A 43 6.06 20.44 -1.03
CA ARG A 43 6.44 19.03 -1.18
C ARG A 43 6.18 18.22 0.07
N GLY A 44 6.52 18.74 1.24
CA GLY A 44 6.22 18.10 2.53
C GLY A 44 4.71 17.87 2.72
N GLU A 45 3.89 18.88 2.42
CA GLU A 45 2.43 18.78 2.47
C GLU A 45 1.89 17.72 1.50
N ALA A 46 2.41 17.66 0.26
CA ALA A 46 2.05 16.63 -0.71
C ALA A 46 2.45 15.21 -0.24
N LEU A 47 3.67 15.03 0.29
CA LEU A 47 4.15 13.75 0.82
C LEU A 47 3.30 13.27 2.01
N ALA A 48 2.86 14.18 2.87
CA ALA A 48 1.97 13.86 3.99
C ALA A 48 0.60 13.36 3.49
N ASN A 49 -0.03 14.08 2.56
CA ASN A 49 -1.31 13.68 1.97
C ASN A 49 -1.22 12.32 1.25
N LEU A 50 -0.16 12.10 0.46
CA LEU A 50 0.06 10.81 -0.21
C LEU A 50 0.29 9.67 0.78
N SER A 51 0.97 9.94 1.90
CA SER A 51 1.17 8.94 2.96
C SER A 51 -0.15 8.55 3.63
N THR A 52 -1.02 9.52 3.89
CA THR A 52 -2.37 9.26 4.42
C THR A 52 -3.20 8.45 3.44
N LEU A 53 -3.22 8.83 2.15
CA LEU A 53 -3.95 8.10 1.12
C LEU A 53 -3.44 6.67 0.94
N TYR A 54 -2.11 6.47 0.98
CA TYR A 54 -1.52 5.14 0.95
C TYR A 54 -2.03 4.27 2.11
N ARG A 55 -1.98 4.81 3.34
CA ARG A 55 -2.47 4.13 4.53
C ARG A 55 -3.95 3.77 4.41
N GLU A 56 -4.80 4.72 4.01
CA GLU A 56 -6.23 4.49 3.80
C GLU A 56 -6.49 3.35 2.81
N LYS A 57 -5.74 3.30 1.70
CA LYS A 57 -5.86 2.24 0.70
C LYS A 57 -5.41 0.88 1.21
N VAL A 58 -4.35 0.81 2.02
CA VAL A 58 -3.92 -0.47 2.62
C VAL A 58 -4.90 -0.93 3.69
N MET A 59 -5.35 -0.03 4.58
CA MET A 59 -6.32 -0.36 5.63
C MET A 59 -7.66 -0.81 5.06
N ALA A 60 -8.08 -0.30 3.89
CA ALA A 60 -9.28 -0.77 3.21
C ALA A 60 -9.22 -2.26 2.80
N LEU A 61 -8.03 -2.88 2.78
CA LEU A 61 -7.84 -4.31 2.48
C LEU A 61 -8.01 -5.21 3.71
N GLU A 62 -8.07 -4.66 4.93
CA GLU A 62 -8.04 -5.41 6.20
C GLU A 62 -9.05 -6.55 6.22
N ARG A 63 -10.33 -6.25 5.96
CA ARG A 63 -11.40 -7.26 5.98
C ARG A 63 -11.19 -8.38 4.96
N ASP A 64 -10.70 -8.06 3.77
CA ASP A 64 -10.46 -9.05 2.73
C ASP A 64 -9.25 -9.94 3.10
N VAL A 65 -8.18 -9.34 3.64
CA VAL A 65 -6.95 -10.04 4.04
C VAL A 65 -7.18 -10.95 5.25
N GLU A 66 -7.90 -10.47 6.27
CA GLU A 66 -8.25 -11.28 7.46
C GLU A 66 -9.22 -12.41 7.12
N GLY A 67 -10.10 -12.20 6.13
CA GLY A 67 -11.06 -13.19 5.68
C GLY A 67 -10.44 -14.37 4.91
N LEU A 68 -9.20 -14.25 4.42
CA LEU A 68 -8.50 -15.35 3.76
C LEU A 68 -8.10 -16.43 4.77
N LYS A 69 -8.40 -17.69 4.48
CA LYS A 69 -7.97 -18.83 5.29
C LYS A 69 -6.73 -19.49 4.70
N ASP A 70 -5.78 -19.90 5.55
CA ASP A 70 -4.51 -20.45 5.09
C ASP A 70 -4.65 -21.80 4.36
N GLU A 71 -5.69 -22.57 4.71
CA GLU A 71 -6.06 -23.85 4.08
C GLU A 71 -6.52 -23.70 2.62
N ASP A 72 -7.07 -22.53 2.27
CA ASP A 72 -7.60 -22.22 0.94
C ASP A 72 -6.56 -21.54 0.03
N LEU A 73 -5.30 -21.38 0.50
CA LEU A 73 -4.26 -20.62 -0.18
C LEU A 73 -3.04 -21.47 -0.57
N ASP A 74 -2.48 -21.16 -1.73
CA ASP A 74 -1.15 -21.61 -2.12
C ASP A 74 -0.05 -20.83 -1.35
N ASP A 75 1.21 -21.17 -1.60
CA ASP A 75 2.33 -20.55 -0.89
C ASP A 75 2.45 -19.04 -1.15
N PHE A 76 2.15 -18.63 -2.38
CA PHE A 76 2.12 -17.23 -2.76
C PHE A 76 1.03 -16.46 -2.01
N GLY A 77 -0.20 -17.00 -1.98
CA GLY A 77 -1.33 -16.41 -1.26
C GLY A 77 -1.05 -16.27 0.24
N ARG A 78 -0.48 -17.30 0.87
CA ARG A 78 -0.05 -17.22 2.28
C ARG A 78 1.02 -16.16 2.50
N GLY A 79 1.93 -16.00 1.53
CA GLY A 79 2.92 -14.92 1.50
C GLY A 79 2.27 -13.54 1.47
N VAL A 80 1.34 -13.32 0.55
CA VAL A 80 0.58 -12.06 0.41
C VAL A 80 -0.17 -11.75 1.70
N LYS A 81 -0.95 -12.70 2.24
CA LYS A 81 -1.69 -12.54 3.49
C LYS A 81 -0.76 -12.15 4.64
N ARG A 82 0.39 -12.81 4.77
CA ARG A 82 1.36 -12.52 5.85
C ARG A 82 1.96 -11.12 5.72
N VAL A 83 2.36 -10.71 4.53
CA VAL A 83 2.98 -9.40 4.31
C VAL A 83 1.97 -8.28 4.52
N LEU A 84 0.80 -8.36 3.85
CA LEU A 84 -0.22 -7.33 3.98
C LEU A 84 -0.83 -7.30 5.39
N GLY A 85 -1.07 -8.46 6.00
CA GLY A 85 -1.57 -8.53 7.37
C GLY A 85 -0.59 -7.91 8.38
N ARG A 86 0.72 -8.07 8.17
CA ARG A 86 1.73 -7.36 8.97
C ARG A 86 1.69 -5.86 8.71
N GLU A 87 1.57 -5.44 7.46
CA GLU A 87 1.52 -4.03 7.09
C GLU A 87 0.32 -3.33 7.75
N ILE A 88 -0.87 -3.91 7.62
CA ILE A 88 -2.12 -3.44 8.25
C ILE A 88 -1.98 -3.34 9.77
N LYS A 89 -1.38 -4.36 10.42
CA LYS A 89 -1.21 -4.39 11.88
C LYS A 89 -0.33 -3.26 12.43
N TYR A 90 0.63 -2.76 11.65
CA TYR A 90 1.62 -1.78 12.10
C TYR A 90 1.46 -0.40 11.46
N PHE A 91 0.41 -0.17 10.67
CA PHE A 91 -0.02 1.17 10.30
C PHE A 91 -0.69 1.91 11.45
#